data_AF-A0A0S8DDM0-F1
#
_entry.id   AF-A0A0S8DDM0-F1
#
_cell.length_a   1.000
_cell.length_b   1.000
_cell.length_c   1.000
_cell.angle_alpha   90.00
_cell.angle_beta   90.00
_cell.angle_gamma   90.00
#
_symmetry.space_group_name_H-M   'P 1'
#
loop_
_entity.id
_entity.type
_entity.pdbx_description
1 polymer ?
#
loop_
_entity_poly.entity_id
_entity_poly.type
_entity_poly.pdbx_seq_one_letter_code
_entity_poly.pdbx_strand_id
1 'polypeptide(L)'
;MKRFFLISNFLIFLSLAISIYFVSKTYLEFIKYKSLNKKSLAKITEWEITENKGVFTLSAKYDYFVEGKNFSGKIFFENKKFFNYQAAFEELNKLAKKKWEVWYSSKNFEISNIEKHFPIKNGIYSIISVIIFIYFIFLKKRIKVI
;
A
#
# COMPACT_ATOMS: atom_id res chain seq x y z
N MET A 1 32.03 -13.44 -27.27
CA MET A 1 31.86 -14.06 -25.92
C MET A 1 31.85 -13.07 -24.75
N LYS A 2 32.90 -12.25 -24.50
CA LYS A 2 32.96 -11.36 -23.32
C LYS A 2 31.77 -10.40 -23.15
N ARG A 3 31.28 -9.78 -24.24
CA ARG A 3 30.10 -8.89 -24.21
C ARG A 3 28.82 -9.59 -23.72
N PHE A 4 28.59 -10.84 -24.14
CA PHE A 4 27.40 -11.60 -23.75
C PHE A 4 27.40 -11.94 -22.24
N PHE A 5 28.58 -12.26 -21.70
CA PHE A 5 28.75 -12.52 -20.27
C PHE A 5 28.52 -11.28 -19.40
N LEU A 6 28.99 -10.12 -19.86
CA LEU A 6 28.76 -8.83 -19.18
C LEU A 6 27.27 -8.48 -19.13
N ILE A 7 26.55 -8.65 -20.25
CA ILE A 7 25.11 -8.38 -20.32
C ILE A 7 24.32 -9.32 -19.39
N SER A 8 24.63 -10.63 -19.38
CA SER A 8 23.96 -11.58 -18.48
C SER A 8 24.20 -11.26 -17.00
N ASN A 9 25.43 -10.91 -16.62
CA ASN A 9 25.75 -10.51 -15.24
C ASN A 9 25.01 -9.23 -14.84
N PHE A 10 24.93 -8.25 -15.75
CA PHE A 10 24.20 -7.01 -15.53
C PHE A 10 22.70 -7.26 -15.32
N LEU A 11 22.06 -8.09 -16.16
CA LEU A 11 20.65 -8.43 -16.01
C LEU A 11 20.33 -9.14 -14.68
N ILE A 12 21.22 -10.02 -14.22
CA ILE A 12 21.08 -10.68 -12.92
C ILE A 12 21.19 -9.66 -11.78
N PHE A 13 22.17 -8.76 -11.84
CA PHE A 13 22.34 -7.73 -10.80
C PHE A 13 21.13 -6.77 -10.75
N LEU A 14 20.65 -6.34 -11.93
CA LEU A 14 19.49 -5.46 -12.04
C LEU A 14 18.22 -6.14 -11.51
N SER A 15 17.96 -7.39 -11.90
CA SER A 15 16.80 -8.14 -11.41
C SER A 15 16.88 -8.44 -9.91
N LEU A 16 18.08 -8.66 -9.36
CA LEU A 16 18.30 -8.78 -7.92
C LEU A 16 17.92 -7.49 -7.19
N ALA A 17 18.42 -6.34 -7.66
CA ALA A 17 18.12 -5.04 -7.05
C ALA A 17 16.62 -4.74 -7.06
N ILE A 18 15.94 -5.01 -8.18
CA ILE A 18 14.48 -4.85 -8.31
C ILE A 18 13.74 -5.78 -7.34
N SER A 19 14.18 -7.04 -7.24
CA SER A 19 13.56 -8.03 -6.34
C SER A 19 13.70 -7.61 -4.88
N ILE A 20 14.89 -7.18 -4.46
CA ILE A 20 15.15 -6.68 -3.10
C ILE A 20 14.26 -5.48 -2.81
N TYR A 21 14.13 -4.53 -3.73
CA TYR A 21 13.27 -3.37 -3.57
C TYR A 21 11.80 -3.77 -3.32
N PHE A 22 11.22 -4.62 -4.18
CA PHE A 22 9.82 -5.01 -4.03
C PHE A 22 9.59 -5.87 -2.79
N VAL A 23 10.48 -6.82 -2.48
CA VAL A 23 10.39 -7.63 -1.26
C VAL A 23 10.44 -6.76 -0.02
N SER A 24 11.37 -5.79 0.04
CA SER A 24 11.50 -4.87 1.18
C SER A 24 10.25 -4.01 1.34
N LYS A 25 9.71 -3.48 0.24
CA LYS A 25 8.48 -2.68 0.24
C LYS A 25 7.28 -3.48 0.76
N THR A 26 7.08 -4.68 0.23
CA THR A 26 6.00 -5.59 0.67
C THR A 26 6.16 -5.97 2.14
N TYR A 27 7.39 -6.21 2.59
CA TYR A 27 7.68 -6.53 3.99
C TYR A 27 7.28 -5.39 4.93
N LEU A 28 7.62 -4.14 4.59
CA LEU A 28 7.23 -2.96 5.37
C LEU A 28 5.71 -2.79 5.43
N GLU A 29 5.02 -2.93 4.30
CA GLU A 29 3.56 -2.86 4.26
C GLU A 29 2.89 -3.98 5.05
N PHE A 30 3.49 -5.18 5.01
CA PHE A 30 3.03 -6.32 5.79
C PHE A 30 3.21 -6.11 7.30
N ILE A 31 4.34 -5.54 7.74
CA ILE A 31 4.53 -5.14 9.15
C ILE A 31 3.47 -4.14 9.57
N LYS A 32 3.22 -3.10 8.76
CA LYS A 32 2.18 -2.10 9.04
C LYS A 32 0.79 -2.75 9.13
N TYR A 33 0.47 -3.66 8.22
CA TYR A 33 -0.77 -4.42 8.25
C TYR A 33 -0.89 -5.25 9.55
N LYS A 34 0.19 -5.93 9.95
CA LYS A 34 0.20 -6.77 11.15
C LYS A 34 0.15 -5.95 12.44
N SER A 35 0.74 -4.76 12.46
CA SER A 35 0.70 -3.87 13.64
C SER A 35 -0.71 -3.39 13.94
N LEU A 36 -1.56 -3.21 12.93
CA LEU A 36 -2.96 -2.81 13.09
C LEU A 36 -3.80 -4.00 13.61
N ASN A 37 -3.81 -4.17 14.94
CA ASN A 37 -4.34 -5.37 15.61
C ASN A 37 -5.57 -5.12 16.49
N LYS A 38 -5.82 -3.88 16.94
CA LYS A 38 -6.98 -3.51 17.74
C LYS A 38 -7.92 -2.59 16.97
N LYS A 39 -9.17 -2.50 17.42
CA LYS A 39 -10.21 -1.63 16.87
C LYS A 39 -10.73 -0.65 17.92
N SER A 40 -11.08 0.56 17.48
CA SER A 40 -11.88 1.51 18.27
C SER A 40 -12.90 2.21 17.38
N LEU A 41 -13.91 2.81 17.99
CA LEU A 41 -14.85 3.66 17.29
C LEU A 41 -14.15 4.97 16.90
N ALA A 42 -14.26 5.32 15.62
CA ALA A 42 -13.71 6.55 15.08
C ALA A 42 -14.84 7.55 14.83
N LYS A 43 -14.62 8.79 15.26
CA LYS A 43 -15.48 9.91 14.95
C LYS A 43 -14.85 10.70 13.82
N ILE A 44 -15.53 10.79 12.68
CA ILE A 44 -15.09 11.64 11.58
C ILE A 44 -15.33 13.09 11.97
N THR A 45 -14.29 13.92 11.90
CA THR A 45 -14.33 15.34 12.25
C THR A 45 -14.51 16.21 11.02
N GLU A 46 -13.90 15.85 9.90
CA GLU A 46 -13.92 16.64 8.68
C GLU A 46 -13.92 15.74 7.45
N TRP A 47 -14.73 16.10 6.46
CA TRP A 47 -14.74 15.48 5.13
C TRP A 47 -14.24 16.49 4.10
N GLU A 48 -13.41 16.03 3.17
CA GLU A 48 -12.80 16.88 2.16
C GLU A 48 -12.85 16.18 0.80
N ILE A 49 -13.38 16.88 -0.21
CA ILE A 49 -13.32 16.46 -1.62
C ILE A 49 -12.15 17.24 -2.26
N THR A 50 -11.16 16.51 -2.77
CA THR A 50 -10.03 17.10 -3.48
C THR A 50 -10.10 16.76 -4.96
N GLU A 51 -9.85 17.75 -5.82
CA GLU A 51 -9.75 17.54 -7.26
C GLU A 51 -8.28 17.47 -7.68
N ASN A 52 -7.94 16.47 -8.49
CA ASN A 52 -6.63 16.32 -9.09
C ASN A 52 -6.78 15.88 -10.56
N LYS A 53 -6.38 16.76 -11.49
CA LYS A 53 -6.41 16.52 -12.95
C LYS A 53 -7.78 16.04 -13.46
N GLY A 54 -8.86 16.69 -13.01
CA GLY A 54 -10.23 16.34 -13.40
C GLY A 54 -10.78 15.07 -12.72
N VAL A 55 -10.08 14.55 -11.71
CA VAL A 55 -10.55 13.43 -10.88
C VAL A 55 -10.76 13.93 -9.46
N PHE A 56 -11.96 13.71 -8.93
CA PHE A 56 -12.34 14.01 -7.56
C PHE A 56 -12.07 12.80 -6.66
N THR A 57 -11.40 13.03 -5.53
CA THR A 57 -11.09 12.04 -4.50
C THR A 57 -11.62 12.49 -3.15
N LEU A 58 -11.96 11.51 -2.30
CA LEU A 58 -12.47 11.75 -0.96
C LEU A 58 -11.36 11.56 0.08
N SER A 59 -11.31 12.45 1.06
CA SER A 59 -10.50 12.27 2.26
C SER A 59 -11.30 12.65 3.50
N ALA A 60 -10.89 12.11 4.64
CA ALA A 60 -11.54 12.40 5.91
C ALA A 60 -10.52 12.48 7.04
N LYS A 61 -10.71 13.44 7.95
CA LYS A 61 -10.02 13.46 9.25
C LYS A 61 -10.88 12.78 10.28
N TYR A 62 -10.25 12.03 11.16
CA TYR A 62 -10.95 11.27 12.18
C TYR A 62 -10.21 11.34 13.50
N ASP A 63 -10.98 11.28 14.57
CA ASP A 63 -10.51 11.20 15.94
C ASP A 63 -10.98 9.91 16.57
N TYR A 64 -10.18 9.36 17.48
CA TYR A 64 -10.55 8.17 18.23
C TYR A 64 -9.90 8.18 19.61
N PHE A 65 -10.62 7.60 20.57
CA PHE A 65 -10.22 7.60 21.98
C PHE A 65 -9.78 6.21 22.41
N VAL A 66 -8.57 6.11 22.96
CA VAL A 66 -7.98 4.87 23.48
C VAL A 66 -7.16 5.19 24.72
N GLU A 67 -7.34 4.41 25.78
CA GLU A 67 -6.54 4.51 27.02
C GLU A 67 -6.49 5.93 27.63
N GLY A 68 -7.61 6.65 27.62
CA GLY A 68 -7.69 7.99 28.19
C GLY A 68 -7.15 9.11 27.29
N LYS A 69 -6.66 8.79 26.10
CA LYS A 69 -6.06 9.75 25.15
C LYS A 69 -6.84 9.80 23.85
N ASN A 70 -6.93 11.00 23.29
CA ASN A 70 -7.50 11.21 21.96
C ASN A 70 -6.38 11.25 20.92
N PHE A 71 -6.60 10.55 19.81
CA PHE A 71 -5.68 10.50 18.68
C PHE A 71 -6.42 10.90 17.42
N SER A 72 -5.71 11.54 16.50
CA SER A 72 -6.26 12.00 15.23
C SER A 72 -5.50 11.41 14.06
N GLY A 73 -6.21 11.18 12.96
CA GLY A 73 -5.63 10.69 11.72
C GLY A 73 -6.34 11.25 10.50
N LYS A 74 -5.74 11.07 9.33
CA LYS A 74 -6.36 11.38 8.04
C LYS A 74 -6.35 10.14 7.16
N ILE A 75 -7.47 9.86 6.50
CA ILE A 75 -7.59 8.81 5.48
C ILE A 75 -7.81 9.43 4.11
N PHE A 76 -7.22 8.81 3.08
CA PHE A 76 -7.52 9.06 1.68
C PHE A 76 -8.19 7.82 1.09
N PHE A 77 -9.36 8.00 0.49
CA PHE A 77 -10.09 6.90 -0.14
C PHE A 77 -9.59 6.68 -1.57
N GLU A 78 -8.37 6.14 -1.71
CA GLU A 78 -7.69 5.98 -3.01
C GLU A 78 -8.48 5.16 -4.04
N ASN A 79 -9.31 4.23 -3.57
CA ASN A 79 -10.16 3.37 -4.40
C ASN A 79 -11.41 4.09 -4.93
N LYS A 80 -11.71 5.31 -4.46
CA LYS A 80 -12.91 6.07 -4.82
C LYS A 80 -12.53 7.33 -5.58
N LYS A 81 -12.51 7.20 -6.92
CA LYS A 81 -12.23 8.27 -7.86
C LYS A 81 -13.49 8.59 -8.65
N PHE A 82 -13.84 9.86 -8.73
CA PHE A 82 -15.03 10.34 -9.44
C PHE A 82 -14.63 11.32 -10.53
N PHE A 83 -15.32 11.30 -11.66
CA PHE A 83 -15.07 12.25 -12.77
C PHE A 83 -15.89 13.54 -12.64
N ASN A 84 -16.81 13.59 -11.69
CA ASN A 84 -17.59 14.78 -11.40
C ASN A 84 -17.74 14.95 -9.89
N TYR A 85 -17.92 16.21 -9.47
CA TYR A 85 -18.08 16.59 -8.08
C TYR A 85 -19.36 16.00 -7.46
N GLN A 86 -20.46 15.98 -8.23
CA GLN A 86 -21.76 15.54 -7.72
C GLN A 86 -21.74 14.08 -7.25
N ALA A 87 -21.12 13.17 -8.01
CA ALA A 87 -20.97 11.77 -7.63
C ALA A 87 -20.06 11.62 -6.40
N ALA A 88 -19.00 12.41 -6.30
CA ALA A 88 -18.14 12.42 -5.10
C ALA A 88 -18.93 12.89 -3.87
N PHE A 89 -19.76 13.92 -4.01
CA PHE A 89 -20.59 14.47 -2.95
C PHE A 89 -21.69 13.50 -2.51
N GLU A 90 -22.36 12.82 -3.44
CA GLU A 90 -23.34 11.79 -3.12
C GLU A 90 -22.71 10.63 -2.34
N GLU A 91 -21.51 10.19 -2.75
CA GLU A 91 -20.80 9.14 -2.03
C GLU A 91 -20.32 9.61 -0.65
N LEU A 92 -19.84 10.85 -0.54
CA LEU A 92 -19.51 11.48 0.75
C LEU A 92 -20.71 11.44 1.69
N ASN A 93 -21.91 11.80 1.22
CA ASN A 93 -23.12 11.76 2.04
C ASN A 93 -23.48 10.35 2.51
N LYS A 94 -23.23 9.32 1.69
CA LYS A 94 -23.41 7.92 2.10
C LYS A 94 -22.38 7.52 3.16
N LEU A 95 -21.13 7.93 2.98
CA LEU A 95 -20.02 7.64 3.88
C LEU A 95 -20.15 8.36 5.23
N ALA A 96 -20.62 9.60 5.24
CA ALA A 96 -20.83 10.40 6.44
C ALA A 96 -21.87 9.79 7.38
N LYS A 97 -22.84 9.03 6.85
CA LYS A 97 -23.88 8.34 7.64
C LYS A 97 -23.41 7.04 8.27
N LYS A 98 -22.25 6.51 7.87
CA LYS A 98 -21.72 5.24 8.40
C LYS A 98 -21.05 5.46 9.74
N LYS A 99 -21.14 4.44 10.61
CA LYS A 99 -20.27 4.33 11.78
C LYS A 99 -18.91 3.82 11.32
N TRP A 100 -17.86 4.51 11.73
CA TRP A 100 -16.51 4.18 11.34
C TRP A 100 -15.77 3.51 12.49
N GLU A 101 -15.04 2.46 12.16
CA GLU A 101 -14.07 1.84 13.06
C GLU A 101 -12.67 2.18 12.54
N VAL A 102 -11.76 2.42 13.47
CA VAL A 102 -10.34 2.56 13.16
C VAL A 102 -9.57 1.39 13.72
N TRP A 103 -8.68 0.85 12.91
CA TRP A 103 -7.66 -0.07 13.36
C TRP A 103 -6.46 0.72 13.87
N TYR A 104 -5.92 0.34 15.01
CA TYR A 104 -4.73 0.96 15.57
C TYR A 104 -3.75 -0.09 16.08
N SER A 105 -2.49 0.30 16.24
CA SER A 105 -1.45 -0.56 16.82
C SER A 105 -1.45 -0.46 18.34
N SER A 106 -1.54 -1.62 19.00
CA SER A 106 -1.45 -1.69 20.46
C SER A 106 -0.08 -1.28 21.02
N LYS A 107 0.95 -1.19 20.17
CA LYS A 107 2.31 -0.79 20.58
C LYS A 107 2.58 0.68 20.34
N ASN A 108 1.95 1.28 19.34
CA ASN A 108 2.06 2.69 19.02
C ASN A 108 0.71 3.18 18.48
N PHE A 109 -0.03 3.90 19.33
CA PHE A 109 -1.37 4.38 19.00
C PHE A 109 -1.36 5.31 17.78
N GLU A 110 -0.31 6.11 17.54
CA GLU A 110 -0.26 7.00 16.38
C GLU A 110 -0.40 6.28 15.03
N ILE A 111 -0.01 5.01 14.98
CA ILE A 111 -0.20 4.16 13.79
C ILE A 111 -1.65 3.67 13.78
N SER A 112 -2.47 4.37 13.00
CA SER A 112 -3.90 4.07 12.83
C SER A 112 -4.33 4.12 11.36
N ASN A 113 -5.34 3.34 11.02
CA ASN A 113 -5.98 3.38 9.72
C ASN A 113 -7.43 2.87 9.79
N ILE A 114 -8.35 3.52 9.09
CA ILE A 114 -9.74 3.09 9.02
C ILE A 114 -9.88 1.82 8.17
N GLU A 115 -9.16 1.75 7.05
CA GLU A 115 -9.20 0.59 6.15
C GLU A 115 -7.92 -0.24 6.26
N LYS A 116 -8.09 -1.53 6.55
CA LYS A 116 -6.98 -2.48 6.64
C LYS A 116 -6.77 -3.17 5.29
N HIS A 117 -5.99 -2.55 4.41
CA HIS A 117 -5.66 -3.15 3.11
C HIS A 117 -4.52 -4.15 3.21
N PHE A 118 -4.75 -5.39 2.76
CA PHE A 118 -3.67 -6.34 2.55
C PHE A 118 -2.85 -5.92 1.32
N PRO A 119 -1.51 -5.91 1.38
CA PRO A 119 -0.65 -5.45 0.28
C PRO A 119 -0.54 -6.47 -0.86
N ILE A 120 -1.67 -6.92 -1.42
CA ILE A 120 -1.73 -7.95 -2.47
C ILE A 120 -0.92 -7.51 -3.70
N LYS A 121 -1.10 -6.25 -4.13
CA LYS A 121 -0.48 -5.70 -5.33
C LYS A 121 1.05 -5.78 -5.26
N ASN A 122 1.63 -5.29 -4.17
CA ASN A 122 3.08 -5.34 -3.99
C ASN A 122 3.56 -6.77 -3.73
N GLY A 123 2.78 -7.62 -3.06
CA GLY A 123 3.08 -9.04 -2.92
C GLY A 123 3.21 -9.76 -4.26
N ILE A 124 2.29 -9.52 -5.21
CA ILE A 124 2.38 -10.08 -6.57
C ILE A 124 3.64 -9.59 -7.28
N TYR A 125 3.97 -8.30 -7.20
CA TYR A 125 5.19 -7.76 -7.80
C TYR A 125 6.47 -8.35 -7.18
N SER A 126 6.48 -8.59 -5.86
CA SER A 126 7.58 -9.29 -5.19
C SER A 126 7.75 -10.71 -5.73
N ILE A 127 6.66 -11.46 -5.90
CA ILE A 127 6.70 -12.83 -6.43
C ILE A 127 7.22 -12.83 -7.87
N ILE A 128 6.66 -11.97 -8.75
CA ILE A 128 7.07 -11.90 -10.15
C ILE A 128 8.55 -11.52 -10.28
N SER A 129 9.02 -10.53 -9.52
CA SER A 129 10.42 -10.09 -9.56
C SER A 129 11.38 -11.22 -9.14
N VAL A 130 11.04 -11.96 -8.08
CA VAL A 130 11.82 -13.12 -7.64
C VAL A 130 11.82 -14.24 -8.70
N ILE A 131 10.68 -14.52 -9.33
CA ILE A 131 10.60 -15.51 -10.43
C ILE A 131 11.51 -15.09 -11.60
N ILE A 132 11.50 -13.82 -11.99
CA ILE A 132 12.36 -13.29 -13.07
C ILE A 132 13.84 -13.40 -12.69
N PHE A 133 14.20 -13.08 -11.45
CA PHE A 133 15.56 -13.23 -10.95
C PHE A 133 16.03 -14.69 -11.00
N ILE A 134 15.22 -15.61 -10.50
CA ILE A 134 15.48 -17.06 -10.56
C ILE A 134 15.63 -17.52 -12.02
N TYR A 135 14.74 -17.06 -12.91
CA TYR A 135 14.81 -17.36 -14.34
C TYR A 135 16.14 -16.95 -14.95
N PHE A 136 16.66 -15.75 -14.68
CA PHE A 136 17.96 -15.32 -15.20
C PHE A 136 19.14 -16.13 -14.65
N ILE A 137 19.08 -16.59 -13.39
CA ILE A 137 20.08 -17.52 -12.85
C ILE A 137 20.09 -18.83 -13.63
N PHE A 138 18.92 -19.42 -13.86
CA PHE A 138 18.80 -20.67 -14.62
C PHE A 138 19.23 -20.52 -16.08
N LEU A 139 18.88 -19.41 -16.72
CA LEU A 139 19.28 -19.10 -18.08
C LEU A 139 20.81 -19.01 -18.19
N LYS A 140 21.47 -18.32 -17.27
CA LYS A 140 22.93 -18.23 -17.24
C LYS A 140 23.59 -19.59 -17.02
N LYS A 141 23.00 -20.46 -16.18
CA LYS A 141 23.49 -21.84 -16.01
C LYS A 141 23.40 -22.64 -17.30
N ARG A 142 22.27 -22.58 -18.03
CA ARG A 142 22.11 -23.30 -19.31
C ARG A 142 23.08 -22.82 -20.39
N ILE A 143 23.30 -21.51 -20.51
CA ILE A 143 24.22 -20.95 -21.52
C ILE A 143 25.68 -21.31 -21.23
N LYS A 144 26.05 -21.56 -19.97
CA LYS A 144 27.40 -22.04 -19.63
C LYS A 144 27.64 -23.52 -19.97
N VAL A 145 26.58 -24.31 -20.17
CA VAL A 145 26.65 -25.76 -20.43
C VAL A 145 26.71 -26.07 -21.93
N ILE A 146 26.37 -25.10 -22.79
CA ILE A 146 26.47 -25.16 -24.25
C ILE A 146 27.78 -24.50 -24.68
#